data_AF-A0A918NDR3-F1
#
_entry.id   AF-A0A918NDR3-F1
#
_cell.length_a   1.000
_cell.length_b   1.000
_cell.length_c   1.000
_cell.angle_alpha   90.00
_cell.angle_beta   90.00
_cell.angle_gamma   90.00
#
_symmetry.space_group_name_H-M   'P 1'
#
loop_
_entity.id
_entity.type
_entity.pdbx_description
1 polymer ?
#
loop_
_entity_poly.entity_id
_entity_poly.type
_entity_poly.pdbx_seq_one_letter_code
_entity_poly.pdbx_strand_id
1 'polypeptide(L)' 'MAAIILGKNLLSEDELIEFAFSPDNRTDRNLVELRQQAGDAAMLSSLMLIRMMKADRFYIEGKPNEG' A
#
# COMPACT_ATOMS: atom_id res chain seq x y z
N MET A 1 -6.63 -4.14 13.40
CA MET A 1 -7.00 -2.81 12.86
C MET A 1 -6.41 -2.69 11.47
N ALA A 2 -7.22 -2.75 10.42
CA ALA A 2 -6.75 -2.56 9.04
C ALA A 2 -7.06 -1.11 8.64
N ALA A 3 -6.08 -0.21 8.72
CA ALA A 3 -6.21 1.11 8.15
C ALA A 3 -6.08 0.98 6.63
N ILE A 4 -7.22 0.86 5.95
CA ILE A 4 -7.26 0.90 4.49
C ILE A 4 -7.06 2.36 4.07
N ILE A 5 -5.83 2.71 3.76
CA ILE A 5 -5.50 3.98 3.13
C ILE A 5 -5.35 3.71 1.64
N LEU A 6 -6.46 3.81 0.92
CA LEU A 6 -6.46 3.76 -0.54
C LEU A 6 -5.88 5.08 -1.06
N GLY A 7 -4.70 5.00 -1.69
CA GLY A 7 -4.13 6.12 -2.45
C GLY A 7 -3.57 7.28 -1.61
N LYS A 8 -3.23 7.08 -0.33
CA LYS A 8 -2.32 8.01 0.36
C LYS A 8 -0.98 7.36 0.61
N ASN A 9 0.05 8.20 0.71
CA ASN A 9 1.40 7.76 1.03
C ASN A 9 1.40 7.04 2.38
N LEU A 10 2.15 5.93 2.44
CA LEU A 10 2.36 5.16 3.65
C LEU A 10 3.22 5.91 4.67
N LEU A 11 4.04 6.84 4.17
CA LEU A 11 4.89 7.72 4.94
C LEU A 11 4.42 9.17 4.75
N SER A 12 4.50 9.95 5.82
CA SER A 12 4.36 11.40 5.77
C SER A 12 5.54 12.05 5.04
N GLU A 13 5.37 13.32 4.65
CA GLU A 13 6.44 14.10 4.04
C GLU A 13 7.62 14.30 5.00
N ASP A 14 7.34 14.48 6.30
CA ASP A 14 8.37 14.64 7.33
C ASP A 14 9.21 13.38 7.51
N GLU A 15 8.58 12.20 7.52
CA GLU A 15 9.29 10.91 7.58
C GLU A 15 10.17 10.67 6.34
N LEU A 16 9.72 11.11 5.16
CA LEU A 16 10.52 11.03 3.93
C LEU A 16 11.72 11.98 3.97
N ILE A 17 11.54 13.18 4.54
CA ILE A 17 12.63 14.14 4.74
C ILE A 17 13.64 13.59 5.74
N GLU A 18 13.18 13.10 6.90
CA GLU A 18 14.05 12.50 7.90
C GLU A 18 14.85 11.33 7.31
N PHE A 19 14.19 10.43 6.58
CA PHE A 19 14.87 9.33 5.90
C PHE A 19 15.90 9.83 4.88
N ALA A 20 15.56 10.82 4.06
CA ALA A 20 16.44 11.34 3.00
C ALA A 20 17.81 11.81 3.53
N PHE A 21 17.83 12.36 4.75
CA PHE A 21 19.05 12.85 5.42
C PHE A 21 19.60 11.86 6.45
N SER A 22 19.00 10.69 6.59
CA SER A 22 19.46 9.66 7.53
C SER A 22 20.59 8.81 6.93
N PRO A 23 21.45 8.21 7.77
CA PRO A 23 22.42 7.20 7.33
C PRO A 23 21.78 5.93 6.73
N ASP A 24 20.46 5.74 6.93
CA ASP A 24 19.73 4.59 6.42
C ASP A 24 19.38 4.74 4.93
N ASN A 25 19.48 5.95 4.36
CA ASN A 25 19.40 6.19 2.91
C ASN A 25 20.69 5.77 2.20
N ARG A 26 21.02 4.47 2.27
CA ARG A 26 22.27 3.90 1.72
C ARG A 26 22.43 4.02 0.21
N THR A 27 21.34 4.34 -0.49
CA THR A 27 21.33 4.54 -1.94
C THR A 27 21.44 6.02 -2.33
N ASP A 28 21.62 6.92 -1.36
CA ASP A 28 21.74 8.37 -1.56
C ASP A 28 20.62 8.96 -2.43
N ARG A 29 19.40 8.42 -2.30
CA ARG A 29 18.26 8.87 -3.10
C ARG A 29 17.83 10.24 -2.63
N ASN A 30 17.56 11.12 -3.59
CA ASN A 30 17.05 12.45 -3.26
C ASN A 30 15.55 12.39 -2.88
N LEU A 31 15.05 13.49 -2.31
CA LEU A 31 13.68 13.56 -1.81
C LEU A 31 12.62 13.34 -2.92
N VAL A 32 12.89 13.73 -4.16
CA VAL A 32 11.98 13.51 -5.30
C VAL A 32 11.88 12.02 -5.63
N GLU A 33 13.02 11.33 -5.67
CA GLU A 33 13.07 9.89 -5.91
C GLU A 33 12.38 9.10 -4.79
N LEU A 34 12.60 9.49 -3.53
CA LEU A 34 11.97 8.85 -2.38
C LEU A 34 10.44 9.06 -2.37
N ARG A 35 9.96 10.25 -2.74
CA ARG A 35 8.52 10.53 -2.91
C ARG A 35 7.90 9.66 -3.98
N GLN A 36 8.56 9.53 -5.13
CA GLN A 36 8.07 8.67 -6.21
C GLN A 36 7.96 7.22 -5.75
N GLN A 37 9.01 6.70 -5.10
CA GLN A 37 9.00 5.32 -4.59
C GLN A 37 7.91 5.08 -3.55
N ALA A 38 7.72 6.01 -2.61
CA ALA A 38 6.68 5.91 -1.60
C ALA A 38 5.28 5.91 -2.24
N GLY A 39 5.06 6.71 -3.28
CA GLY A 39 3.83 6.73 -4.07
C GLY A 39 3.59 5.41 -4.81
N ASP A 40 4.61 4.90 -5.50
CA ASP A 40 4.53 3.63 -6.24
C ASP A 40 4.23 2.46 -5.29
N ALA A 41 4.90 2.42 -4.13
CA ALA A 41 4.66 1.44 -3.10
C ALA A 41 3.22 1.51 -2.54
N ALA A 42 2.73 2.72 -2.24
CA ALA A 42 1.36 2.92 -1.77
C ALA A 42 0.31 2.48 -2.80
N MET A 43 0.54 2.75 -4.08
CA MET A 43 -0.31 2.30 -5.19
C MET A 43 -0.31 0.77 -5.29
N LEU A 44 0.86 0.14 -5.26
CA LEU A 44 1.00 -1.31 -5.33
C LEU A 44 0.30 -1.99 -4.14
N SER A 45 0.53 -1.51 -2.92
CA SER A 45 -0.14 -2.02 -1.72
C SER A 45 -1.66 -1.88 -1.80
N SER A 46 -2.15 -0.74 -2.30
CA SER A 46 -3.58 -0.52 -2.54
C SER A 46 -4.17 -1.53 -3.54
N LEU A 47 -3.47 -1.79 -4.64
CA LEU A 47 -3.90 -2.77 -5.66
C LEU A 47 -3.89 -4.21 -5.12
N MET A 48 -2.87 -4.57 -4.34
CA MET A 48 -2.79 -5.89 -3.70
C MET A 48 -3.95 -6.11 -2.73
N LEU A 49 -4.28 -5.10 -1.92
CA LEU A 49 -5.41 -5.16 -1.01
C LEU A 49 -6.73 -5.33 -1.78
N ILE A 50 -6.96 -4.57 -2.86
CA ILE A 50 -8.14 -4.73 -3.72
C ILE A 50 -8.22 -6.16 -4.28
N ARG A 51 -7.08 -6.73 -4.72
CA ARG A 51 -7.04 -8.11 -5.23
C ARG A 51 -7.42 -9.12 -4.15
N MET A 52 -6.87 -8.98 -2.94
CA MET A 52 -7.20 -9.85 -1.80
C MET A 52 -8.71 -9.78 -1.48
N MET A 53 -9.25 -8.56 -1.34
CA MET A 53 -10.67 -8.35 -1.06
C MET A 53 -11.61 -8.85 -2.18
N LYS A 54 -11.12 -8.96 -3.42
CA LYS A 54 -11.88 -9.57 -4.52
C LYS A 54 -11.78 -11.09 -4.52
N ALA A 55 -10.62 -11.65 -4.18
CA ALA A 55 -10.42 -13.10 -4.08
C ALA A 55 -11.32 -13.70 -2.99
N ASP A 56 -11.49 -13.00 -1.86
CA ASP A 56 -12.35 -13.45 -0.75
C ASP A 56 -13.85 -13.46 -1.09
N ARG A 57 -14.29 -12.76 -2.15
CA ARG A 57 -15.73 -12.73 -2.54
C ARG A 57 -16.20 -13.94 -3.34
N PHE A 58 -15.31 -14.83 -3.77
CA PHE A 58 -15.67 -15.97 -4.63
C PHE A 58 -16.03 -17.26 -3.88
N TYR A 59 -16.00 -17.28 -2.54
CA TYR A 59 -16.44 -18.45 -1.76
C TYR A 59 -17.79 -18.18 -1.08
N ILE A 60 -18.87 -18.23 -1.86
CA ILE A 60 -20.22 -18.46 -1.33
C ILE A 60 -20.64 -19.83 -1.82
N GLU A 61 -20.37 -20.88 -1.03
CA GLU A 61 -21.08 -22.16 -1.17
C GLU A 61 -22.53 -21.94 -0.73
N GLY A 62 -23.33 -21.34 -1.60
CA GLY A 62 -24.77 -21.30 -1.45
C GLY A 62 -25.29 -22.70 -1.71
N LYS A 63 -25.71 -23.40 -0.65
CA LYS A 63 -26.54 -24.61 -0.77
C LYS A 63 -27.68 -24.34 -1.77
N PRO A 64 -27.99 -25.27 -2.68
CA PRO A 64 -29.18 -25.13 -3.51
C PRO A 64 -30.40 -25.10 -2.59
N ASN A 65 -31.22 -24.06 -2.69
CA ASN A 65 -32.55 -24.05 -2.09
C ASN A 65 -33.39 -25.08 -2.84
N GLU A 66 -33.63 -26.24 -2.22
CA GLU A 66 -34.73 -27.13 -2.57
C GLU A 66 -36.00 -26.57 -1.92
N GLY A 67 -36.95 -26.13 -2.75
CA GLY A 67 -38.27 -25.65 -2.34
C GLY A 67 -39.19 -25.56 -3.54
#